data_AF-A0A963IHK5-F1
#
_entry.id   AF-A0A963IHK5-F1
#
_cell.length_a   1.000
_cell.length_b   1.000
_cell.length_c   1.000
_cell.angle_alpha   90.00
_cell.angle_beta   90.00
_cell.angle_gamma   90.00
#
_symmetry.space_group_name_H-M   'P 1'
#
loop_
_entity.id
_entity.type
_entity.pdbx_description
1 polymer ?
#
loop_
_entity_poly.entity_id
_entity_poly.type
_entity_poly.pdbx_seq_one_letter_code
_entity_poly.pdbx_strand_id
1 'polypeptide(L)'
;MTKLTTPRAVPCRSAGVVSAIIVASNDLRVNAPGGRTGKHDSPADTTGQHQIGGDQDDHSKSRKRASGPNLIYQAETDFGRLDIHRGLARALGVERGYRRAQLWHDLRERILQLVDGRRLVPVWIIYEAQNLPPEFFRDLPAFFNFAFDTRDVMAVWLIGHPTLAQTLERAPYAALAGRIQVRVQFKPVLERERFAQLIQHSLKNAACTTTLLGDSGLEICSQASKGLPRHAGRILRTAMRLAVPRGLNHLPNDLLQLAIEELR
;
A
#
# COMPACT_ATOMS: atom_id res chain seq x y z
N MET A 1 0.18 -21.70 21.06
CA MET A 1 0.43 -21.98 19.62
C MET A 1 -0.68 -21.36 18.80
N THR A 2 -0.53 -20.09 18.39
CA THR A 2 -1.53 -19.40 17.55
C THR A 2 -0.82 -19.01 16.26
N LYS A 3 -1.11 -19.74 15.19
CA LYS A 3 -0.48 -19.58 13.87
C LYS A 3 -0.65 -18.13 13.40
N LEU A 4 0.45 -17.49 13.01
CA LEU A 4 0.41 -16.39 12.05
C LEU A 4 -0.33 -16.91 10.81
N THR A 5 -1.57 -16.49 10.64
CA THR A 5 -2.23 -16.56 9.34
C THR A 5 -1.56 -15.51 8.46
N THR A 6 -0.62 -15.97 7.62
CA THR A 6 -0.52 -15.47 6.25
C THR A 6 -1.93 -15.17 5.74
N PRO A 7 -2.19 -14.02 5.07
CA PRO A 7 -3.52 -13.75 4.54
C PRO A 7 -3.92 -14.93 3.65
N ARG A 8 -4.78 -15.79 4.21
CA ARG A 8 -5.28 -16.97 3.57
C ARG A 8 -6.13 -16.43 2.44
N ALA A 9 -5.86 -16.86 1.21
CA ALA A 9 -6.71 -16.55 0.06
C ALA A 9 -8.17 -16.72 0.51
N VAL A 10 -8.90 -15.61 0.58
CA VAL A 10 -10.31 -15.60 0.99
C VAL A 10 -11.02 -16.40 -0.10
N PRO A 11 -11.75 -17.49 0.24
CA PRO A 11 -12.54 -18.19 -0.75
C PRO A 11 -13.73 -17.29 -1.10
N CYS A 12 -13.55 -16.44 -2.12
CA CYS A 12 -14.64 -15.71 -2.77
C CYS A 12 -15.57 -16.73 -3.43
N ARG A 13 -16.66 -17.08 -2.74
CA ARG A 13 -17.79 -17.81 -3.32
C ARG A 13 -19.10 -17.20 -2.84
N SER A 14 -19.46 -16.08 -3.44
CA SER A 14 -20.85 -15.66 -3.66
C SER A 14 -20.86 -14.51 -4.66
N ALA A 15 -21.83 -14.53 -5.57
CA ALA A 15 -21.98 -13.70 -6.75
C ALA A 15 -21.76 -12.18 -6.55
N GLY A 16 -20.99 -11.57 -7.46
CA GLY A 16 -21.08 -10.14 -7.78
C GLY A 16 -20.30 -9.15 -6.93
N VAL A 17 -19.19 -9.56 -6.30
CA VAL A 17 -18.69 -8.78 -5.17
C VAL A 17 -17.39 -8.07 -5.52
N VAL A 18 -17.45 -6.75 -5.55
CA VAL A 18 -16.25 -5.95 -5.35
C VAL A 18 -15.75 -6.21 -3.93
N SER A 19 -14.64 -6.94 -3.82
CA SER A 19 -13.90 -7.07 -2.56
C SER A 19 -13.28 -5.72 -2.23
N ALA A 20 -14.07 -4.83 -1.63
CA ALA A 20 -13.56 -3.64 -0.99
C ALA A 20 -12.96 -4.06 0.37
N ILE A 21 -11.65 -3.89 0.54
CA ILE A 21 -10.95 -4.10 1.80
C ILE A 21 -10.63 -2.73 2.40
N ILE A 22 -11.17 -2.42 3.57
CA ILE A 22 -10.75 -1.26 4.33
C ILE A 22 -9.58 -1.66 5.22
N VAL A 23 -8.49 -0.92 5.13
CA VAL A 23 -7.35 -1.04 6.04
C VAL A 23 -7.18 0.28 6.78
N ALA A 24 -7.61 0.30 8.04
CA ALA A 24 -7.45 1.44 8.93
C ALA A 24 -6.21 1.26 9.82
N SER A 25 -5.29 2.22 9.85
CA SER A 25 -4.17 2.22 10.79
C SER A 25 -3.84 3.63 11.26
N ASN A 26 -3.53 3.78 12.55
CA ASN A 26 -2.98 5.03 13.10
C ASN A 26 -1.53 5.27 12.68
N ASP A 27 -0.95 4.32 11.94
CA ASP A 27 0.48 4.25 11.64
C ASP A 27 0.77 4.30 10.13
N LEU A 28 -0.11 4.97 9.38
CA LEU A 28 -0.10 5.01 7.93
C LEU A 28 0.97 5.96 7.40
N ARG A 29 2.12 5.36 7.06
CA ARG A 29 2.96 5.70 5.91
C ARG A 29 3.48 4.39 5.35
N VAL A 30 2.75 3.83 4.39
CA VAL A 30 3.25 2.69 3.62
C VAL A 30 4.45 3.21 2.83
N ASN A 31 5.66 2.74 3.17
CA ASN A 31 6.77 2.92 2.25
C ASN A 31 6.41 2.15 0.99
N ALA A 32 6.25 2.86 -0.13
CA ALA A 32 6.08 2.26 -1.44
C ALA A 32 7.14 1.16 -1.63
N PRO A 33 6.79 -0.01 -2.19
CA PRO A 33 7.79 -1.00 -2.54
C PRO A 33 8.80 -0.30 -3.46
N GLY A 34 10.07 -0.28 -3.03
CA GLY A 34 11.15 0.48 -3.65
C GLY A 34 11.20 0.27 -5.16
N GLY A 35 10.57 1.18 -5.89
CA GLY A 35 10.90 1.44 -7.28
C GLY A 35 12.30 2.04 -7.26
N ARG A 36 13.27 1.29 -7.80
CA ARG A 36 14.56 1.86 -8.14
C ARG A 36 14.28 3.08 -9.01
N THR A 37 14.49 4.26 -8.45
CA THR A 37 14.52 5.51 -9.18
C THR A 37 15.63 5.38 -10.21
N GLY A 38 15.25 5.27 -11.48
CA GLY A 38 16.19 5.46 -12.57
C GLY A 38 16.79 6.85 -12.41
N LYS A 39 18.13 6.91 -12.43
CA LYS A 39 18.87 8.17 -12.51
C LYS A 39 18.27 9.02 -13.63
N HIS A 40 17.78 10.20 -13.27
CA HIS A 40 17.59 11.29 -14.19
C HIS A 40 18.98 11.89 -14.45
N ASP A 41 19.68 11.37 -15.46
CA ASP A 41 20.80 12.10 -16.05
C ASP A 41 20.20 12.93 -17.19
N SER A 42 20.06 14.24 -16.96
CA SER A 42 19.82 15.22 -18.02
C SER A 42 21.12 15.44 -18.78
N PRO A 43 21.16 15.33 -20.13
CA PRO A 43 22.31 15.77 -20.89
C PRO A 43 22.12 17.24 -21.29
N ALA A 44 23.05 18.10 -20.88
CA ALA A 44 23.28 19.37 -21.54
C ALA A 44 24.23 19.11 -22.72
N ASP A 45 23.65 19.24 -23.91
CA ASP A 45 24.19 19.69 -25.19
C ASP A 45 25.70 20.02 -25.26
N THR A 46 26.43 19.38 -26.18
CA THR A 46 27.46 19.98 -27.06
C THR A 46 27.87 18.96 -28.14
N THR A 47 27.43 19.23 -29.37
CA THR A 47 28.19 19.16 -30.64
C THR A 47 29.09 17.94 -30.94
N GLY A 48 28.76 17.20 -32.01
CA GLY A 48 29.69 16.29 -32.68
C GLY A 48 29.05 15.45 -33.78
N GLN A 49 29.37 15.78 -35.04
CA GLN A 49 28.95 15.11 -36.26
C GLN A 49 29.53 13.69 -36.37
N HIS A 50 28.73 12.71 -36.82
CA HIS A 50 29.04 11.86 -37.98
C HIS A 50 27.92 10.85 -38.30
N GLN A 51 27.62 10.75 -39.60
CA GLN A 51 26.78 9.74 -40.24
C GLN A 51 27.47 8.35 -40.25
N ILE A 52 26.69 7.27 -40.27
CA ILE A 52 26.61 6.23 -41.33
C ILE A 52 25.71 5.08 -40.82
N GLY A 53 24.91 4.51 -41.73
CA GLY A 53 23.78 3.62 -41.45
C GLY A 53 24.11 2.14 -41.22
N GLY A 54 23.06 1.34 -41.10
CA GLY A 54 23.13 -0.12 -41.00
C GLY A 54 21.88 -0.74 -40.38
N ASP A 55 21.00 -1.27 -41.22
CA ASP A 55 19.94 -2.22 -40.87
C ASP A 55 20.47 -3.39 -40.03
N GLN A 56 19.71 -3.83 -39.03
CA GLN A 56 19.13 -5.18 -38.96
C GLN A 56 18.56 -5.49 -37.57
N ASP A 57 17.36 -6.05 -37.63
CA ASP A 57 16.67 -6.87 -36.64
C ASP A 57 17.59 -7.60 -35.66
N ASP A 58 17.27 -7.59 -34.35
CA ASP A 58 16.96 -8.88 -33.72
C ASP A 58 16.27 -8.81 -32.34
N HIS A 59 15.23 -9.62 -32.23
CA HIS A 59 14.68 -10.28 -31.06
C HIS A 59 14.55 -9.54 -29.71
N SER A 60 13.36 -8.97 -29.54
CA SER A 60 12.45 -9.23 -28.41
C SER A 60 12.84 -10.40 -27.49
N LYS A 61 13.48 -10.11 -26.34
CA LYS A 61 13.38 -10.96 -25.15
C LYS A 61 12.40 -10.36 -24.15
N SER A 62 11.13 -10.55 -24.51
CA SER A 62 9.97 -10.39 -23.65
C SER A 62 10.13 -11.32 -22.43
N ARG A 63 10.63 -10.77 -21.32
CA ARG A 63 10.72 -11.49 -20.06
C ARG A 63 9.29 -11.56 -19.49
N LYS A 64 8.55 -12.60 -19.87
CA LYS A 64 7.23 -12.96 -19.35
C LYS A 64 7.27 -12.90 -17.81
N ARG A 65 6.78 -11.80 -17.24
CA ARG A 65 6.48 -11.72 -15.81
C ARG A 65 5.31 -12.66 -15.55
N ALA A 66 5.47 -13.52 -14.56
CA ALA A 66 4.40 -14.34 -14.03
C ALA A 66 3.16 -13.45 -13.77
N SER A 67 2.00 -13.95 -14.19
CA SER A 67 0.68 -13.30 -14.14
C SER A 67 0.24 -13.07 -12.70
N GLY A 68 0.87 -12.12 -12.01
CA GLY A 68 0.38 -11.57 -10.75
C GLY A 68 -0.79 -10.63 -10.98
N PRO A 69 -1.60 -10.33 -9.95
CA PRO A 69 -2.69 -9.36 -10.06
C PRO A 69 -2.14 -8.00 -10.52
N ASN A 70 -2.90 -7.32 -11.38
CA ASN A 70 -2.53 -5.97 -11.83
C ASN A 70 -2.75 -4.98 -10.68
N LEU A 71 -1.68 -4.63 -9.98
CA LEU A 71 -1.71 -3.77 -8.80
C LEU A 71 -1.61 -2.29 -9.20
N ILE A 72 -2.62 -1.50 -8.83
CA ILE A 72 -2.71 -0.08 -9.15
C ILE A 72 -2.68 0.68 -7.83
N TYR A 73 -1.61 1.44 -7.60
CA TYR A 73 -1.42 2.22 -6.39
C TYR A 73 -1.73 3.70 -6.64
N GLN A 74 -2.57 4.28 -5.79
CA GLN A 74 -2.97 5.68 -5.85
C GLN A 74 -2.87 6.33 -4.47
N ALA A 75 -1.88 7.21 -4.31
CA ALA A 75 -1.68 8.00 -3.09
C ALA A 75 -2.10 9.48 -3.24
N GLU A 76 -2.41 9.90 -4.46
CA GLU A 76 -2.88 11.22 -4.80
C GLU A 76 -4.40 11.32 -4.55
N THR A 77 -4.80 11.58 -3.30
CA THR A 77 -6.22 11.61 -2.88
C THR A 77 -6.80 13.00 -2.64
N ASP A 78 -5.97 14.05 -2.62
CA ASP A 78 -6.40 15.45 -2.44
C ASP A 78 -6.98 16.08 -3.73
N PHE A 79 -7.24 15.27 -4.76
CA PHE A 79 -7.70 15.73 -6.06
C PHE A 79 -9.22 15.60 -6.22
N GLY A 80 -9.76 16.31 -7.21
CA GLY A 80 -11.16 16.21 -7.58
C GLY A 80 -11.56 14.79 -7.95
N ARG A 81 -12.85 14.48 -7.78
CA ARG A 81 -13.43 13.15 -8.07
C ARG A 81 -13.04 12.62 -9.45
N LEU A 82 -13.02 13.48 -10.47
CA LEU A 82 -12.69 13.09 -11.84
C LEU A 82 -11.22 12.71 -12.00
N ASP A 83 -10.33 13.40 -11.29
CA ASP A 83 -8.89 13.18 -11.37
C ASP A 83 -8.50 11.85 -10.76
N ILE A 84 -9.23 11.40 -9.73
CA ILE A 84 -9.04 10.06 -9.16
C ILE A 84 -9.30 8.98 -10.21
N HIS A 85 -10.40 9.08 -10.97
CA HIS A 85 -10.71 8.14 -12.06
C HIS A 85 -9.73 8.27 -13.24
N ARG A 86 -9.22 9.48 -13.52
CA ARG A 86 -8.18 9.69 -14.53
C ARG A 86 -6.86 9.05 -14.13
N GLY A 87 -6.52 9.05 -12.84
CA GLY A 87 -5.39 8.32 -12.27
C GLY A 87 -5.50 6.83 -12.56
N LEU A 88 -6.67 6.23 -12.28
CA LEU A 88 -6.96 4.84 -12.61
C LEU A 88 -6.88 4.58 -14.12
N ALA A 89 -7.45 5.46 -14.95
CA ALA A 89 -7.42 5.33 -16.41
C ALA A 89 -5.99 5.32 -16.95
N ARG A 90 -5.14 6.24 -16.46
CA ARG A 90 -3.72 6.29 -16.80
C ARG A 90 -3.00 5.00 -16.42
N ALA A 91 -3.27 4.47 -15.23
CA ALA A 91 -2.66 3.22 -14.77
C ALA A 91 -3.10 1.99 -15.60
N LEU A 92 -4.32 2.02 -16.15
CA LEU A 92 -4.86 0.95 -17.00
C LEU A 92 -4.57 1.12 -18.50
N GLY A 93 -3.93 2.22 -18.88
CA GLY A 93 -3.61 2.55 -20.27
C GLY A 93 -4.84 2.98 -21.09
N VAL A 94 -5.83 3.60 -20.46
CA VAL A 94 -7.02 4.17 -21.12
C VAL A 94 -6.75 5.61 -21.50
N GLU A 95 -7.09 5.98 -22.74
CA GLU A 95 -6.95 7.34 -23.25
C GLU A 95 -7.88 8.34 -22.54
N ARG A 96 -7.53 9.62 -22.56
CA ARG A 96 -8.16 10.64 -21.71
C ARG A 96 -9.58 10.99 -22.18
N GLY A 97 -10.59 10.39 -21.54
CA GLY A 97 -11.95 10.91 -21.58
C GLY A 97 -12.08 12.24 -20.82
N TYR A 98 -12.48 13.32 -21.50
CA TYR A 98 -12.74 14.62 -20.85
C TYR A 98 -14.04 14.63 -20.04
N ARG A 99 -15.04 13.85 -20.48
CA ARG A 99 -16.34 13.71 -19.82
C ARG A 99 -16.33 12.51 -18.89
N ARG A 100 -16.91 12.67 -17.69
CA ARG A 100 -17.02 11.61 -16.68
C ARG A 100 -17.66 10.33 -17.21
N ALA A 101 -18.77 10.46 -17.94
CA ALA A 101 -19.51 9.30 -18.46
C ALA A 101 -18.65 8.47 -19.43
N GLN A 102 -17.93 9.14 -20.34
CA GLN A 102 -17.02 8.49 -21.27
C GLN A 102 -15.87 7.79 -20.53
N LEU A 103 -15.23 8.51 -19.59
CA LEU A 103 -14.14 7.94 -18.78
C LEU A 103 -14.58 6.68 -18.02
N TRP A 104 -15.79 6.69 -17.45
CA TRP A 104 -16.33 5.51 -16.77
C TRP A 104 -16.62 4.36 -17.73
N HIS A 105 -17.12 4.65 -18.92
CA HIS A 105 -17.34 3.65 -19.95
C HIS A 105 -16.02 2.98 -20.37
N ASP A 106 -15.02 3.79 -20.73
CA ASP A 106 -13.72 3.32 -21.20
C ASP A 106 -12.97 2.52 -20.11
N LEU A 107 -13.04 2.98 -18.85
CA LEU A 107 -12.52 2.24 -17.70
C LEU A 107 -13.18 0.88 -17.55
N ARG A 108 -14.50 0.82 -17.66
CA ARG A 108 -15.23 -0.44 -17.52
C ARG A 108 -14.89 -1.42 -18.61
N GLU A 109 -14.88 -0.96 -19.86
CA GLU A 109 -14.50 -1.76 -21.00
C GLU A 109 -13.08 -2.30 -20.81
N ARG A 110 -12.14 -1.45 -20.40
CA ARG A 110 -10.76 -1.86 -20.16
C ARG A 110 -10.63 -2.90 -19.04
N ILE A 111 -11.35 -2.73 -17.94
CA ILE A 111 -11.35 -3.69 -16.83
C ILE A 111 -11.89 -5.04 -17.31
N LEU A 112 -12.99 -5.04 -18.05
CA LEU A 112 -13.56 -6.28 -18.62
C LEU A 112 -12.60 -6.95 -19.60
N GLN A 113 -11.93 -6.20 -20.46
CA GLN A 113 -10.89 -6.74 -21.36
C GLN A 113 -9.74 -7.40 -20.59
N LEU A 114 -9.34 -6.85 -19.44
CA LEU A 114 -8.29 -7.45 -18.59
C LEU A 114 -8.77 -8.75 -17.94
N VAL A 115 -10.00 -8.76 -17.45
CA VAL A 115 -10.58 -9.92 -16.77
C VAL A 115 -10.89 -11.04 -17.76
N ASP A 116 -11.67 -10.76 -18.81
CA ASP A 116 -12.12 -11.77 -19.77
C ASP A 116 -11.00 -12.17 -20.75
N GLY A 117 -10.22 -11.19 -21.23
CA GLY A 117 -9.18 -11.41 -22.23
C GLY A 117 -7.85 -11.91 -21.67
N ARG A 118 -7.50 -11.53 -20.44
CA ARG A 118 -6.19 -11.86 -19.84
C ARG A 118 -6.28 -12.64 -18.54
N ARG A 119 -7.48 -12.89 -18.00
CA ARG A 119 -7.70 -13.49 -16.66
C ARG A 119 -6.97 -12.71 -15.56
N LEU A 120 -6.84 -11.40 -15.74
CA LEU A 120 -6.19 -10.49 -14.80
C LEU A 120 -7.25 -9.66 -14.08
N VAL A 121 -7.43 -9.94 -12.79
CA VAL A 121 -8.28 -9.12 -11.91
C VAL A 121 -7.43 -7.96 -11.35
N PRO A 122 -7.74 -6.69 -11.68
CA PRO A 122 -7.02 -5.55 -11.14
C PRO A 122 -7.34 -5.33 -9.66
N VAL A 123 -6.34 -4.86 -8.92
CA VAL A 123 -6.45 -4.46 -7.52
C VAL A 123 -6.09 -2.98 -7.43
N TRP A 124 -7.06 -2.14 -7.06
CA TRP A 124 -6.85 -0.70 -6.89
C TRP A 124 -6.69 -0.34 -5.42
N ILE A 125 -5.47 0.01 -5.06
CA ILE A 125 -5.11 0.47 -3.73
C ILE A 125 -5.19 1.99 -3.72
N ILE A 126 -6.09 2.53 -2.91
CA ILE A 126 -6.22 3.95 -2.65
C ILE A 126 -5.71 4.22 -1.24
N TYR A 127 -4.60 4.92 -1.15
CA TYR A 127 -3.90 5.27 0.08
C TYR A 127 -4.26 6.70 0.50
N GLU A 128 -4.32 6.98 1.81
CA GLU A 128 -4.92 8.21 2.36
C GLU A 128 -6.39 8.42 1.92
N ALA A 129 -7.16 7.32 1.89
CA ALA A 129 -8.53 7.35 1.40
C ALA A 129 -9.47 8.25 2.24
N GLN A 130 -9.12 8.62 3.48
CA GLN A 130 -9.90 9.59 4.26
C GLN A 130 -9.95 11.00 3.62
N ASN A 131 -9.02 11.32 2.73
CA ASN A 131 -8.98 12.60 2.02
C ASN A 131 -9.87 12.61 0.76
N LEU A 132 -10.39 11.45 0.34
CA LEU A 132 -11.22 11.36 -0.85
C LEU A 132 -12.50 12.20 -0.69
N PRO A 133 -12.96 12.86 -1.76
CA PRO A 133 -14.13 13.70 -1.69
C PRO A 133 -15.40 12.86 -1.48
N PRO A 134 -16.33 13.29 -0.61
CA PRO A 134 -17.76 12.99 -0.63
C PRO A 134 -18.32 11.77 -1.38
N GLU A 135 -19.30 12.06 -2.22
CA GLU A 135 -19.10 12.12 -3.67
C GLU A 135 -18.40 10.96 -4.38
N PHE A 136 -17.09 10.80 -4.22
CA PHE A 136 -16.37 9.65 -4.73
C PHE A 136 -16.92 8.37 -4.10
N PHE A 137 -17.09 8.34 -2.77
CA PHE A 137 -17.68 7.21 -2.08
C PHE A 137 -19.13 6.95 -2.48
N ARG A 138 -19.91 8.01 -2.78
CA ARG A 138 -21.30 7.86 -3.26
C ARG A 138 -21.37 7.27 -4.67
N ASP A 139 -20.37 7.58 -5.50
CA ASP A 139 -20.29 7.12 -6.88
C ASP A 139 -19.74 5.70 -7.03
N LEU A 140 -18.82 5.28 -6.16
CA LEU A 140 -18.19 3.97 -6.23
C LEU A 140 -19.20 2.81 -6.38
N PRO A 141 -20.31 2.78 -5.62
CA PRO A 141 -21.37 1.80 -5.82
C PRO A 141 -21.90 1.71 -7.25
N ALA A 142 -22.10 2.85 -7.91
CA ALA A 142 -22.57 2.89 -9.29
C ALA A 142 -21.45 2.47 -10.24
N PHE A 143 -20.23 2.97 -10.03
CA PHE A 143 -19.05 2.65 -10.83
C PHE A 143 -18.82 1.13 -10.93
N PHE A 144 -18.97 0.42 -9.81
CA PHE A 144 -18.76 -1.02 -9.68
C PHE A 144 -19.93 -1.91 -10.08
N ASN A 145 -21.06 -1.35 -10.48
CA ASN A 145 -22.16 -2.15 -11.02
C ASN A 145 -21.81 -2.59 -12.45
N PHE A 146 -20.99 -3.65 -12.56
CA PHE A 146 -20.64 -4.29 -13.81
C PHE A 146 -21.66 -5.38 -14.12
N ALA A 147 -22.38 -5.22 -15.25
CA ALA A 147 -23.29 -6.16 -15.89
C ALA A 147 -23.69 -7.38 -15.03
N PHE A 148 -24.75 -7.20 -14.23
CA PHE A 148 -25.48 -8.26 -13.52
C PHE A 148 -24.67 -9.05 -12.46
N ASP A 149 -23.91 -8.36 -11.60
CA ASP A 149 -23.52 -8.80 -10.24
C ASP A 149 -23.15 -10.30 -10.10
N THR A 150 -22.43 -10.89 -11.06
CA THR A 150 -22.12 -12.34 -11.05
C THR A 150 -20.64 -12.64 -11.03
N ARG A 151 -19.76 -11.65 -11.23
CA ARG A 151 -18.31 -11.86 -11.37
C ARG A 151 -17.50 -10.79 -10.65
N ASP A 152 -16.43 -11.20 -9.98
CA ASP A 152 -15.47 -10.31 -9.32
C ASP A 152 -14.53 -9.72 -10.36
N VAL A 153 -14.87 -8.54 -10.89
CA VAL A 153 -14.12 -7.89 -11.98
C VAL A 153 -12.97 -7.01 -11.49
N MET A 154 -12.97 -6.63 -10.22
CA MET A 154 -11.96 -5.74 -9.64
C MET A 154 -12.03 -5.77 -8.10
N ALA A 155 -10.87 -5.65 -7.44
CA ALA A 155 -10.79 -5.43 -6.00
C ALA A 155 -10.34 -4.00 -5.69
N VAL A 156 -10.79 -3.44 -4.56
CA VAL A 156 -10.44 -2.07 -4.14
C VAL A 156 -9.97 -2.10 -2.69
N TRP A 157 -8.81 -1.54 -2.41
CA TRP A 157 -8.31 -1.41 -1.05
C TRP A 157 -8.34 0.07 -0.66
N LEU A 158 -9.21 0.41 0.29
CA LEU A 158 -9.28 1.75 0.86
C LEU A 158 -8.42 1.77 2.12
N ILE A 159 -7.25 2.40 2.01
CA ILE A 159 -6.27 2.47 3.10
C ILE A 159 -6.26 3.90 3.64
N GLY A 160 -6.50 4.07 4.93
CA GLY A 160 -6.59 5.40 5.51
C GLY A 160 -6.72 5.40 7.04
N HIS A 161 -6.82 6.58 7.63
CA HIS A 161 -6.96 6.73 9.08
C HIS A 161 -8.27 6.08 9.60
N PRO A 162 -8.40 5.76 10.90
CA PRO A 162 -9.64 5.19 11.44
C PRO A 162 -10.90 6.04 11.20
N THR A 163 -10.75 7.34 10.97
CA THR A 163 -11.83 8.26 10.55
C THR A 163 -12.48 7.87 9.23
N LEU A 164 -11.78 7.15 8.35
CA LEU A 164 -12.32 6.59 7.12
C LEU A 164 -13.43 5.57 7.39
N ALA A 165 -13.18 4.65 8.32
CA ALA A 165 -14.18 3.63 8.68
C ALA A 165 -15.45 4.28 9.24
N GLN A 166 -15.29 5.26 10.14
CA GLN A 166 -16.40 6.05 10.70
C GLN A 166 -17.16 6.83 9.62
N THR A 167 -16.45 7.39 8.64
CA THR A 167 -17.08 8.10 7.52
C THR A 167 -17.94 7.14 6.71
N LEU A 168 -17.42 5.96 6.37
CA LEU A 168 -18.12 4.97 5.54
C LEU A 168 -19.32 4.31 6.22
N GLU A 169 -19.42 4.37 7.55
CA GLU A 169 -20.57 3.89 8.32
C GLU A 169 -21.77 4.87 8.30
N ARG A 170 -21.58 6.12 7.84
CA ARG A 170 -22.67 7.11 7.78
C ARG A 170 -23.71 6.74 6.73
N ALA A 171 -24.97 7.08 7.00
CA ALA A 171 -26.12 6.78 6.14
C ALA A 171 -25.95 7.12 4.63
N PRO A 172 -25.31 8.25 4.24
CA PRO A 172 -25.09 8.57 2.82
C PRO A 172 -24.21 7.56 2.06
N TYR A 173 -23.45 6.71 2.76
CA TYR A 173 -22.53 5.73 2.16
C TYR A 173 -22.97 4.28 2.41
N ALA A 174 -24.19 4.06 2.90
CA ALA A 174 -24.70 2.71 3.20
C ALA A 174 -24.57 1.73 2.02
N ALA A 175 -24.79 2.22 0.79
CA ALA A 175 -24.63 1.42 -0.44
C ALA A 175 -23.19 0.94 -0.67
N LEU A 176 -22.19 1.74 -0.30
CA LEU A 176 -20.77 1.33 -0.36
C LEU A 176 -20.43 0.44 0.84
N ALA A 177 -20.92 0.80 2.04
CA ALA A 177 -20.71 0.05 3.28
C ALA A 177 -21.13 -1.42 3.15
N GLY A 178 -22.26 -1.69 2.48
CA GLY A 178 -22.77 -3.03 2.23
C GLY A 178 -21.95 -3.86 1.23
N ARG A 179 -21.07 -3.22 0.43
CA ARG A 179 -20.16 -3.91 -0.50
C ARG A 179 -18.78 -4.20 0.09
N ILE A 180 -18.46 -3.63 1.25
CA ILE A 180 -17.18 -3.87 1.91
C ILE A 180 -17.22 -5.22 2.64
N GLN A 181 -16.51 -6.20 2.09
CA GLN A 181 -16.41 -7.55 2.64
C GLN A 181 -15.50 -7.63 3.87
N VAL A 182 -14.38 -6.90 3.85
CA VAL A 182 -13.33 -7.03 4.86
C VAL A 182 -12.98 -5.66 5.43
N ARG A 183 -13.02 -5.56 6.75
CA ARG A 183 -12.56 -4.40 7.50
C ARG A 183 -11.42 -4.84 8.42
N VAL A 184 -10.25 -4.25 8.23
CA VAL A 184 -9.08 -4.50 9.06
C VAL A 184 -8.72 -3.20 9.75
N GLN A 185 -8.63 -3.23 11.08
CA GLN A 185 -8.10 -2.14 11.87
C GLN A 185 -6.82 -2.62 12.56
N PHE A 186 -5.70 -1.96 12.27
CA PHE A 186 -4.46 -2.20 12.98
C PHE A 186 -4.53 -1.54 14.35
N LYS A 187 -4.50 -2.37 15.39
CA LYS A 187 -4.43 -1.94 16.79
C LYS A 187 -2.98 -1.96 17.27
N PRO A 188 -2.61 -1.13 18.25
CA PRO A 188 -1.32 -1.23 18.90
C PRO A 188 -1.06 -2.63 19.45
N VAL A 189 0.18 -3.10 19.36
CA VAL A 189 0.61 -4.40 19.86
C VAL A 189 0.99 -4.25 21.32
N LEU A 190 0.01 -4.49 22.21
CA LEU A 190 0.18 -4.32 23.67
C LEU A 190 0.64 -5.60 24.37
N GLU A 191 0.38 -6.78 23.79
CA GLU A 191 0.81 -8.06 24.34
C GLU A 191 2.34 -8.20 24.19
N ARG A 192 3.03 -8.43 25.31
CA ARG A 192 4.51 -8.49 25.39
C ARG A 192 5.08 -9.46 24.36
N GLU A 193 4.53 -10.67 24.29
CA GLU A 193 5.02 -11.75 23.44
C GLU A 193 4.89 -11.39 21.96
N ARG A 194 3.76 -10.77 21.56
CA ARG A 194 3.56 -10.30 20.19
C ARG A 194 4.46 -9.12 19.85
N PHE A 195 4.70 -8.21 20.80
CA PHE A 195 5.61 -7.09 20.59
C PHE A 195 7.05 -7.61 20.44
N ALA A 196 7.48 -8.58 21.25
CA ALA A 196 8.76 -9.27 21.11
C ALA A 196 8.91 -9.86 19.69
N GLN A 197 7.88 -10.59 19.24
CA GLN A 197 7.86 -11.19 17.90
C GLN A 197 7.90 -10.14 16.79
N LEU A 198 7.20 -9.01 16.96
CA LEU A 198 7.25 -7.88 16.01
C LEU A 198 8.67 -7.33 15.86
N ILE A 199 9.35 -7.06 16.98
CA ILE A 199 10.72 -6.55 16.98
C ILE A 199 11.68 -7.59 16.41
N GLN A 200 11.60 -8.83 16.86
CA GLN A 200 12.45 -9.92 16.39
C GLN A 200 12.27 -10.16 14.89
N HIS A 201 11.03 -10.14 14.38
CA HIS A 201 10.74 -10.25 12.96
C HIS A 201 11.35 -9.09 12.18
N SER A 202 11.23 -7.86 12.68
CA SER A 202 11.80 -6.67 12.04
C SER A 202 13.33 -6.72 11.99
N LEU A 203 13.99 -7.14 13.08
CA LEU A 203 15.44 -7.32 13.14
C LEU A 203 15.92 -8.45 12.21
N LYS A 204 15.20 -9.57 12.18
CA LYS A 204 15.49 -10.69 11.27
C LYS A 204 15.39 -10.26 9.81
N ASN A 205 14.39 -9.45 9.45
CA ASN A 205 14.25 -8.89 8.10
C ASN A 205 15.39 -7.93 7.74
N ALA A 206 16.00 -7.28 8.74
CA ALA A 206 17.21 -6.48 8.58
C ALA A 206 18.50 -7.31 8.62
N ALA A 207 18.41 -8.65 8.51
CA ALA A 207 19.52 -9.59 8.61
C ALA A 207 20.32 -9.52 9.92
N CYS A 208 19.72 -8.98 10.99
CA CYS A 208 20.34 -9.00 12.30
C CYS A 208 20.21 -10.39 12.92
N THR A 209 21.36 -11.03 13.18
CA THR A 209 21.45 -12.36 13.78
C THR A 209 21.69 -12.32 15.29
N THR A 210 22.00 -11.14 15.82
CA THR A 210 22.38 -10.93 17.22
C THR A 210 21.22 -10.34 18.01
N THR A 211 21.10 -10.72 19.28
CA THR A 211 20.12 -10.11 20.18
C THR A 211 20.58 -8.71 20.57
N LEU A 212 19.95 -7.68 19.99
CA LEU A 212 20.27 -6.27 20.28
C LEU A 212 19.61 -5.73 21.55
N LEU A 213 18.49 -6.33 21.97
CA LEU A 213 17.65 -5.83 23.07
C LEU A 213 17.47 -6.93 24.11
N GLY A 214 17.70 -6.58 25.38
CA GLY A 214 17.26 -7.42 26.49
C GLY A 214 15.77 -7.26 26.78
N ASP A 215 15.25 -8.09 27.69
CA ASP A 215 13.85 -8.06 28.12
C ASP A 215 13.39 -6.69 28.65
N SER A 216 14.23 -6.04 29.45
CA SER A 216 13.94 -4.70 29.99
C SER A 216 13.94 -3.63 28.90
N GLY A 217 14.84 -3.72 27.91
CA GLY A 217 14.85 -2.83 26.76
C GLY A 217 13.61 -2.99 25.87
N LEU A 218 13.11 -4.23 25.74
CA LEU A 218 11.86 -4.49 25.02
C LEU A 218 10.66 -3.85 25.72
N GLU A 219 10.57 -3.94 27.05
CA GLU A 219 9.53 -3.28 27.83
C GLU A 219 9.58 -1.75 27.68
N ILE A 220 10.76 -1.15 27.84
CA ILE A 220 10.98 0.29 27.65
C ILE A 220 10.50 0.73 26.26
N CYS A 221 10.90 -0.01 25.22
CA CYS A 221 10.50 0.27 23.85
C CYS A 221 8.99 0.11 23.63
N SER A 222 8.37 -0.93 24.19
CA SER A 222 6.93 -1.18 24.10
C SER A 222 6.12 -0.06 24.75
N GLN A 223 6.49 0.33 25.98
CA GLN A 223 5.83 1.41 26.71
C GLN A 223 5.99 2.76 26.01
N ALA A 224 7.22 3.12 25.61
CA ALA A 224 7.49 4.38 24.93
C ALA A 224 6.83 4.47 23.54
N SER A 225 6.78 3.37 22.80
CA SER A 225 6.08 3.31 21.51
C SER A 225 4.57 3.20 21.64
N LYS A 226 4.04 2.92 22.84
CA LYS A 226 2.63 2.57 23.11
C LYS A 226 2.15 1.39 22.25
N GLY A 227 3.06 0.47 21.91
CA GLY A 227 2.79 -0.67 21.04
C GLY A 227 2.63 -0.33 19.55
N LEU A 228 2.93 0.90 19.11
CA LEU A 228 2.85 1.31 17.71
C LEU A 228 4.14 0.92 16.96
N PRO A 229 4.08 0.06 15.92
CA PRO A 229 5.26 -0.46 15.24
C PRO A 229 6.22 0.60 14.69
N ARG A 230 5.72 1.70 14.07
CA ARG A 230 6.59 2.77 13.57
C ARG A 230 7.24 3.55 14.69
N HIS A 231 6.54 3.79 15.78
CA HIS A 231 7.12 4.49 16.93
C HIS A 231 8.25 3.66 17.52
N ALA A 232 8.03 2.36 17.71
CA ALA A 232 9.07 1.42 18.12
C ALA A 232 10.23 1.42 17.13
N GLY A 233 9.95 1.36 15.83
CA GLY A 233 10.96 1.43 14.77
C GLY A 233 11.76 2.73 14.76
N ARG A 234 11.15 3.88 15.08
CA ARG A 234 11.84 5.17 15.24
C ARG A 234 12.77 5.15 16.44
N ILE A 235 12.27 4.73 17.62
CA ILE A 235 13.06 4.60 18.85
C ILE A 235 14.28 3.71 18.60
N LEU A 236 14.06 2.52 18.04
CA LEU A 236 15.14 1.56 17.80
C LEU A 236 16.15 2.08 16.77
N ARG A 237 15.70 2.76 15.70
CA ARG A 237 16.61 3.33 14.71
C ARG A 237 17.46 4.46 15.30
N THR A 238 16.85 5.33 16.12
CA THR A 238 17.57 6.38 16.85
C THR A 238 18.57 5.76 17.82
N ALA A 239 18.16 4.76 18.59
CA ALA A 239 19.05 4.05 19.52
C ALA A 239 20.24 3.41 18.79
N MET A 240 20.01 2.68 17.69
CA MET A 240 21.09 2.10 16.88
C MET A 240 22.04 3.18 16.33
N ARG A 241 21.52 4.31 15.86
CA ARG A 241 22.35 5.44 15.41
C ARG A 241 23.25 5.98 16.53
N LEU A 242 22.74 6.04 17.77
CA LEU A 242 23.52 6.46 18.95
C LEU A 242 24.51 5.39 19.43
N ALA A 243 24.26 4.11 19.16
CA ALA A 243 25.13 2.99 19.52
C ALA A 243 26.42 2.93 18.68
N VAL A 244 26.32 3.21 17.37
CA VAL A 244 27.43 3.14 16.40
C VAL A 244 28.68 3.92 16.84
N PRO A 245 28.62 5.23 17.15
CA PRO A 245 29.81 5.98 17.56
C PRO A 245 30.39 5.51 18.90
N ARG A 246 29.62 4.77 19.70
CA ARG A 246 30.04 4.21 20.99
C ARG A 246 30.60 2.79 20.87
N GLY A 247 30.64 2.23 19.66
CA GLY A 247 31.12 0.86 19.42
C GLY A 247 30.27 -0.23 20.08
N LEU A 248 28.99 0.06 20.36
CA LEU A 248 28.11 -0.87 21.07
C LEU A 248 27.43 -1.85 20.08
N ASN A 249 27.53 -3.13 20.40
CA ASN A 249 26.88 -4.23 19.65
C ASN A 249 25.51 -4.64 20.23
N HIS A 250 25.02 -3.91 21.22
CA HIS A 250 23.71 -4.08 21.86
C HIS A 250 23.13 -2.70 22.23
N LEU A 251 21.85 -2.65 22.57
CA LEU A 251 21.12 -1.43 22.94
C LEU A 251 20.82 -1.47 24.44
N PRO A 252 21.69 -0.91 25.31
CA PRO A 252 21.44 -0.85 26.74
C PRO A 252 20.30 0.12 27.06
N ASN A 253 19.71 -0.03 28.25
CA ASN A 253 18.51 0.72 28.65
C ASN A 253 18.72 2.23 28.63
N ASP A 254 19.86 2.72 29.10
CA ASP A 254 20.19 4.15 29.11
C ASP A 254 20.24 4.74 27.70
N LEU A 255 20.72 3.95 26.73
CA LEU A 255 20.74 4.33 25.32
C LEU A 255 19.33 4.42 24.73
N LEU A 256 18.44 3.51 25.12
CA LEU A 256 17.04 3.55 24.71
C LEU A 256 16.33 4.76 25.31
N GLN A 257 16.58 5.07 26.59
CA GLN A 257 16.02 6.26 27.24
C GLN A 257 16.48 7.54 26.55
N LEU A 258 17.79 7.67 26.26
CA LEU A 258 18.32 8.79 25.47
C LEU A 258 17.66 8.90 24.09
N ALA A 259 17.45 7.76 23.39
CA ALA A 259 16.79 7.76 22.10
C ALA A 259 15.30 8.17 22.18
N ILE A 260 14.63 7.84 23.28
CA ILE A 260 13.24 8.25 23.55
C ILE A 260 13.18 9.74 23.82
N GLU A 261 14.12 10.29 24.59
CA GLU A 261 14.22 11.71 24.88
C GLU A 261 14.48 12.54 23.61
N GLU A 262 15.35 12.08 22.71
CA GLU A 262 15.62 12.75 21.44
C GLU A 262 14.40 12.77 20.49
N LEU A 263 13.41 11.89 20.70
CA LEU A 263 12.20 11.80 19.89
C LEU A 263 10.99 12.53 20.48
N ARG A 264 11.11 13.11 21.69
CA ARG A 264 10.09 13.97 22.31
C ARG A 264 10.10 15.36 21.70
#